data_AF-A0A7W3IKP9-F1
#
_entry.id   AF-A0A7W3IKP9-F1
#
_cell.length_a   1.000
_cell.length_b   1.000
_cell.length_c   1.000
_cell.angle_alpha   90.00
_cell.angle_beta   90.00
_cell.angle_gamma   90.00
#
_symmetry.space_group_name_H-M   'P 1'
#
loop_
_entity.id
_entity.type
_entity.pdbx_description
1 polymer ?
#
loop_
_entity_poly.entity_id
_entity_poly.type
_entity_poly.pdbx_seq_one_letter_code
_entity_poly.pdbx_strand_id
1 'polypeptide(L)'
;MQKMRVGDDDATLILNTQGSIEAIIESQNASRKWISQTIQAQANCPMLIVLVWCDNNIKLMINKTYLLSLSEAPTESYEVKTDPIPKTNHQPIAIPSDELHTMMSEEDLFLSHTIYDLQQRNISGKRYDMIRAAGLIRQLLLDNEPLIHKVNKKYSAKIVFKVIAAQLEQLPTANVRAMAISPRNWAKAKTEDLRLDQFLKKTVATYGECRISVHTAILTCAHVMGGVHYGKPTSDNENATIELDKQLRNKDSTLIIEIMRDISSIVIDALAPLHSKIVEIHAESSSPQL
;
A
#
# COMPACT_ATOMS: atom_id res chain seq x y z
N MET A 1 -8.67 7.42 20.72
CA MET A 1 -7.45 8.06 21.26
C MET A 1 -6.24 7.41 20.61
N GLN A 2 -5.35 8.20 20.02
CA GLN A 2 -4.11 7.74 19.40
C GLN A 2 -2.93 8.44 20.09
N LYS A 3 -1.90 7.68 20.48
CA LYS A 3 -0.65 8.24 21.02
C LYS A 3 0.48 8.06 20.01
N MET A 4 1.31 9.09 19.86
CA MET A 4 2.48 9.10 18.99
C MET A 4 3.61 9.89 19.65
N ARG A 5 4.85 9.55 19.32
CA ARG A 5 6.03 10.25 19.82
C ARG A 5 6.71 10.98 18.67
N VAL A 6 7.03 12.26 18.86
CA VAL A 6 7.65 13.13 17.86
C VAL A 6 8.85 13.81 18.49
N GLY A 7 10.05 13.33 18.20
CA GLY A 7 11.27 13.74 18.92
C GLY A 7 11.19 13.38 20.40
N ASP A 8 11.33 14.39 21.26
CA ASP A 8 11.23 14.27 22.72
C ASP A 8 9.83 14.53 23.27
N ASP A 9 8.86 14.86 22.40
CA ASP A 9 7.49 15.16 22.79
C ASP A 9 6.57 13.93 22.57
N ASP A 10 5.65 13.74 23.50
CA ASP A 10 4.53 12.79 23.36
C ASP A 10 3.28 13.55 22.91
N ALA A 11 2.69 13.13 21.79
CA ALA A 11 1.45 13.68 21.27
C ALA A 11 0.30 12.69 21.40
N THR A 12 -0.82 13.15 21.94
CA THR A 12 -2.07 12.41 22.05
C THR A 12 -3.15 13.10 21.22
N LEU A 13 -3.73 12.36 20.29
CA LEU A 13 -4.92 12.77 19.53
C LEU A 13 -6.17 12.10 20.09
N ILE A 14 -7.17 12.91 20.43
CA ILE A 14 -8.45 12.47 20.95
C ILE A 14 -9.54 12.96 20.00
N LEU A 15 -10.32 12.05 19.43
CA LEU A 15 -11.54 12.40 18.73
C LEU A 15 -12.66 12.45 19.77
N ASN A 16 -13.23 13.64 19.97
CA ASN A 16 -14.30 13.87 20.92
C ASN A 16 -15.64 13.41 20.35
N THR A 17 -16.60 13.11 21.23
CA THR A 17 -17.95 12.69 20.83
C THR A 17 -18.71 13.78 20.09
N GLN A 18 -18.33 15.05 20.25
CA GLN A 18 -18.87 16.18 19.50
C GLN A 18 -18.24 16.35 18.11
N GLY A 19 -17.32 15.48 17.69
CA GLY A 19 -16.68 15.53 16.36
C GLY A 19 -15.51 16.50 16.24
N SER A 20 -14.99 17.05 17.35
CA SER A 20 -13.73 17.80 17.34
C SER A 20 -12.53 16.86 17.60
N ILE A 21 -11.34 17.28 17.17
CA ILE A 21 -10.09 16.62 17.50
C ILE A 21 -9.34 17.48 18.50
N GLU A 22 -8.98 16.87 19.62
CA GLU A 22 -8.08 17.43 20.61
C GLU A 22 -6.67 16.84 20.40
N ALA A 23 -5.68 17.71 20.34
CA ALA A 23 -4.27 17.39 20.34
C ALA A 23 -3.64 17.86 21.64
N ILE A 24 -3.10 16.92 22.41
CA ILE A 24 -2.34 17.18 23.63
C ILE A 24 -0.89 16.83 23.33
N ILE A 25 0.02 17.78 23.55
CA ILE A 25 1.45 17.58 23.36
C ILE A 25 2.14 17.79 24.69
N GLU A 26 2.77 16.73 25.18
CA GLU A 26 3.52 16.67 26.43
C GLU A 26 5.01 16.69 26.09
N SER A 27 5.66 17.77 26.48
CA SER A 27 7.12 17.92 26.45
C SER A 27 7.67 17.80 27.88
N GLN A 28 8.99 17.64 28.04
CA GLN A 28 9.63 17.48 29.35
C GLN A 28 9.25 18.57 30.38
N ASN A 29 8.95 19.79 29.91
CA ASN A 29 8.71 20.95 30.78
C ASN A 29 7.36 21.64 30.57
N ALA A 30 6.54 21.19 29.61
CA ALA A 30 5.27 21.84 29.29
C ALA A 30 4.26 20.89 28.63
N SER A 31 2.99 21.06 28.95
CA SER A 31 1.87 20.46 28.21
C SER A 31 1.15 21.55 27.42
N ARG A 32 0.95 21.32 26.12
CA ARG A 32 0.18 22.21 25.24
C ARG A 32 -1.05 21.45 24.75
N LYS A 33 -2.21 22.09 24.85
CA LYS A 33 -3.48 21.54 24.39
C LYS A 33 -4.04 22.40 23.27
N TRP A 34 -4.45 21.76 22.20
CA TRP A 34 -5.10 22.39 21.06
C TRP A 34 -6.37 21.62 20.73
N ILE A 35 -7.47 22.32 20.48
CA ILE A 35 -8.77 21.73 20.15
C ILE A 35 -9.20 22.29 18.81
N SER A 36 -9.58 21.43 17.86
CA SER A 36 -10.12 21.88 16.58
C SER A 36 -11.54 22.39 16.70
N GLN A 37 -11.96 23.16 15.70
CA GLN A 37 -13.37 23.29 15.35
C GLN A 37 -14.03 21.91 15.09
N THR A 38 -15.36 21.84 15.06
CA THR A 38 -16.09 20.59 14.81
C THR A 38 -15.84 20.08 13.40
N ILE A 39 -15.67 18.77 13.23
CA ILE A 39 -15.42 18.15 11.94
C ILE A 39 -16.63 17.30 11.55
N GLN A 40 -17.13 17.52 10.33
CA GLN A 40 -18.17 16.70 9.73
C GLN A 40 -17.54 15.83 8.64
N ALA A 41 -17.54 14.51 8.84
CA ALA A 41 -17.03 13.57 7.86
C ALA A 41 -18.15 12.62 7.42
N GLN A 42 -18.21 12.31 6.13
CA GLN A 42 -19.08 11.26 5.62
C GLN A 42 -18.62 9.89 6.15
N ALA A 43 -19.57 8.98 6.36
CA ALA A 43 -19.25 7.63 6.80
C ALA A 43 -18.31 6.94 5.81
N ASN A 44 -17.29 6.23 6.32
CA ASN A 44 -16.29 5.50 5.54
C ASN A 44 -15.34 6.36 4.67
N CYS A 45 -15.25 7.66 4.94
CA CYS A 45 -14.26 8.53 4.30
C CYS A 45 -12.91 8.46 5.05
N PRO A 46 -11.79 8.14 4.38
CA PRO A 46 -10.48 8.10 5.01
C PRO A 46 -10.06 9.52 5.36
N MET A 47 -9.48 9.70 6.53
CA MET A 47 -8.96 10.98 6.96
C MET A 47 -7.47 10.85 7.22
N LEU A 48 -6.68 11.61 6.47
CA LEU A 48 -5.28 11.82 6.83
C LEU A 48 -5.20 13.00 7.78
N ILE A 49 -4.95 12.71 9.06
CA ILE A 49 -4.74 13.71 10.09
C ILE A 49 -3.24 13.92 10.26
N VAL A 50 -2.78 15.15 10.08
CA VAL A 50 -1.38 15.55 10.24
C VAL A 50 -1.29 16.60 11.34
N LEU A 51 -0.44 16.34 12.33
CA LEU A 51 0.01 17.34 13.30
C LEU A 51 1.26 18.03 12.76
N VAL A 52 1.24 19.36 12.72
CA VAL A 52 2.36 20.19 12.29
C VAL A 52 2.84 21.00 13.47
N TRP A 53 4.09 20.80 13.87
CA TRP A 53 4.76 21.62 14.86
C TRP A 53 5.32 22.87 14.20
N CYS A 54 5.02 24.03 14.79
CA CYS A 54 5.66 25.30 14.52
C CYS A 54 6.29 25.79 15.84
N ASP A 55 7.31 26.66 15.76
CA ASP A 55 8.11 27.09 16.92
C ASP A 55 7.27 27.45 18.16
N ASN A 56 6.13 28.10 17.96
CA ASN A 56 5.26 28.56 19.04
C ASN A 56 3.83 27.98 19.01
N ASN A 57 3.50 27.09 18.06
CA ASN A 57 2.14 26.62 17.90
C ASN A 57 2.04 25.23 17.29
N ILE A 58 0.89 24.60 17.51
CA ILE A 58 0.53 23.33 16.91
C ILE A 58 -0.59 23.61 15.92
N LYS A 59 -0.46 23.08 14.71
CA LYS A 59 -1.53 23.12 13.71
C LYS A 59 -1.97 21.69 13.43
N LEU A 60 -3.28 21.52 13.28
CA LEU A 60 -3.84 20.26 12.81
C LEU A 60 -4.28 20.43 11.36
N MET A 61 -4.03 19.41 10.55
CA MET A 61 -4.42 19.39 9.14
C MET A 61 -5.18 18.10 8.85
N ILE A 62 -6.31 18.21 8.15
CA ILE A 62 -7.05 17.07 7.60
C ILE A 62 -7.07 17.19 6.09
N ASN A 63 -6.62 16.14 5.40
CA ASN A 63 -6.64 16.06 3.92
C ASN A 63 -6.09 17.33 3.24
N LYS A 64 -4.94 17.82 3.72
CA LYS A 64 -4.25 19.04 3.24
C LYS A 64 -4.91 20.37 3.61
N THR A 65 -5.96 20.38 4.44
CA THR A 65 -6.60 21.60 4.94
C THR A 65 -6.31 21.80 6.41
N TYR A 66 -5.75 22.95 6.77
CA TYR A 66 -5.54 23.31 8.17
C TYR A 66 -6.90 23.56 8.85
N LEU A 67 -7.07 22.97 10.02
CA LEU A 67 -8.21 23.20 10.87
C LEU A 67 -7.97 24.45 11.74
N LEU A 68 -9.03 25.21 11.98
CA LEU A 68 -9.00 26.31 12.93
C LEU A 68 -9.06 25.75 14.35
N SER A 69 -8.42 26.46 15.27
CA SER A 69 -8.59 26.18 16.69
C SER A 69 -9.99 26.59 17.14
N LEU A 70 -10.51 25.93 18.17
CA LEU A 70 -11.83 26.24 18.72
C LEU A 70 -11.89 27.68 19.25
N SER A 71 -10.77 28.26 19.70
CA SER A 71 -10.69 29.67 20.11
C SER A 71 -10.75 30.65 18.93
N GLU A 72 -10.34 30.23 17.74
CA GLU A 72 -10.40 31.05 16.52
C GLU A 72 -11.79 30.99 15.85
N ALA A 73 -12.45 29.82 15.91
CA ALA A 73 -13.74 29.60 15.25
C ALA A 73 -14.65 28.66 16.07
N PRO A 74 -15.26 29.15 17.17
CA PRO A 74 -15.96 28.32 18.14
C PRO A 74 -17.25 27.66 17.60
N THR A 75 -17.83 28.22 16.54
CA THR A 75 -19.10 27.75 15.97
C THR A 75 -18.98 27.18 14.57
N GLU A 76 -17.80 27.22 13.95
CA GLU A 76 -17.63 26.72 12.59
C GLU A 76 -17.45 25.20 12.58
N SER A 77 -18.09 24.55 11.62
CA SER A 77 -17.83 23.15 11.31
C SER A 77 -17.07 23.03 10.01
N TYR A 78 -16.02 22.22 9.98
CA TYR A 78 -15.31 21.88 8.76
C TYR A 78 -15.86 20.56 8.19
N GLU A 79 -16.41 20.63 6.97
CA GLU A 79 -16.80 19.44 6.22
C GLU A 79 -15.56 18.84 5.54
N VAL A 80 -15.22 17.60 5.90
CA VAL A 80 -14.08 16.90 5.32
C VAL A 80 -14.40 16.53 3.88
N LYS A 81 -13.83 17.29 2.96
CA LYS A 81 -13.79 16.92 1.56
C LYS A 81 -12.75 15.81 1.40
N THR A 82 -13.24 14.60 1.17
CA THR A 82 -12.41 13.54 0.59
C THR A 82 -12.74 13.50 -0.88
N ASP A 83 -11.72 13.37 -1.72
CA ASP A 83 -11.96 12.65 -2.96
C ASP A 83 -12.49 11.28 -2.50
N PRO A 84 -13.66 10.82 -2.98
CA PRO A 84 -14.13 9.50 -2.62
C PRO A 84 -12.94 8.57 -2.85
N ILE A 85 -12.59 7.72 -1.87
CA ILE A 85 -11.67 6.60 -2.16
C ILE A 85 -12.24 6.04 -3.45
N PRO A 86 -11.48 6.07 -4.57
CA PRO A 86 -11.99 5.52 -5.80
C PRO A 86 -12.41 4.13 -5.42
N LYS A 87 -13.73 3.88 -5.37
CA LYS A 87 -14.27 2.65 -4.82
C LYS A 87 -13.48 1.60 -5.56
N THR A 88 -12.60 0.91 -4.84
CA THR A 88 -12.00 -0.29 -5.37
C THR A 88 -13.19 -1.19 -5.53
N ASN A 89 -13.80 -1.17 -6.70
CA ASN A 89 -14.75 -2.17 -7.14
C ASN A 89 -13.96 -3.48 -7.34
N HIS A 90 -13.27 -3.93 -6.30
CA HIS A 90 -13.01 -5.32 -6.11
C HIS A 90 -14.33 -5.85 -5.56
N GLN A 91 -15.29 -6.07 -6.47
CA GLN A 91 -16.30 -7.08 -6.18
C GLN A 91 -15.51 -8.33 -5.82
N PRO A 92 -15.68 -8.90 -4.61
CA PRO A 92 -15.09 -10.20 -4.31
C PRO A 92 -15.49 -11.14 -5.43
N ILE A 93 -14.51 -11.70 -6.14
CA ILE A 93 -14.79 -12.65 -7.19
C ILE A 93 -15.47 -13.84 -6.51
N ALA A 94 -16.74 -14.08 -6.83
CA ALA A 94 -17.46 -15.24 -6.33
C ALA A 94 -16.81 -16.49 -6.94
N ILE A 95 -16.23 -17.34 -6.11
CA ILE A 95 -15.71 -18.65 -6.52
C ILE A 95 -16.87 -19.64 -6.37
N PRO A 96 -17.29 -20.36 -7.44
CA PRO A 96 -18.28 -21.43 -7.34
C PRO A 96 -17.78 -22.52 -6.39
N SER A 97 -18.58 -22.93 -5.40
CA SER A 97 -18.14 -23.75 -4.27
C SER A 97 -18.16 -25.27 -4.49
N ASP A 98 -18.73 -25.79 -5.58
CA ASP A 98 -19.31 -27.15 -5.52
C ASP A 98 -18.63 -28.26 -6.35
N GLU A 99 -17.49 -28.05 -7.03
CA GLU A 99 -16.82 -29.15 -7.74
C GLU A 99 -15.28 -29.04 -7.68
N LEU A 100 -14.62 -29.61 -6.66
CA LEU A 100 -13.15 -29.61 -6.60
C LEU A 100 -12.54 -30.92 -6.07
N HIS A 101 -12.64 -31.99 -6.87
CA HIS A 101 -11.70 -33.12 -6.80
C HIS A 101 -10.98 -33.40 -8.14
N THR A 102 -11.09 -32.47 -9.09
CA THR A 102 -10.28 -32.40 -10.32
C THR A 102 -8.94 -31.74 -10.01
N MET A 103 -7.85 -32.17 -10.65
CA MET A 103 -6.53 -31.52 -10.49
C MET A 103 -6.67 -30.01 -10.71
N MET A 104 -6.23 -29.21 -9.74
CA MET A 104 -6.27 -27.75 -9.80
C MET A 104 -5.53 -27.27 -11.06
N SER A 105 -6.24 -26.60 -11.96
CA SER A 105 -5.63 -26.10 -13.20
C SER A 105 -4.71 -24.91 -12.92
N GLU A 106 -3.85 -24.55 -13.88
CA GLU A 106 -3.02 -23.34 -13.77
C GLU A 106 -3.89 -22.06 -13.68
N GLU A 107 -5.05 -22.08 -14.32
CA GLU A 107 -6.03 -20.99 -14.31
C GLU A 107 -6.69 -20.87 -12.93
N ASP A 108 -7.07 -21.97 -12.29
CA ASP A 108 -7.63 -21.98 -10.93
C ASP A 108 -6.61 -21.50 -9.90
N LEU A 109 -5.36 -21.99 -10.00
CA LEU A 109 -4.26 -21.54 -9.15
C LEU A 109 -4.04 -20.03 -9.31
N PHE A 110 -4.10 -19.51 -10.55
CA PHE A 110 -3.94 -18.09 -10.83
C PHE A 110 -5.09 -17.25 -10.27
N LEU A 111 -6.33 -17.55 -10.66
CA LEU A 111 -7.51 -16.76 -10.31
C LEU A 111 -7.89 -16.89 -8.84
N SER A 112 -8.27 -18.11 -8.45
CA SER A 112 -8.97 -18.41 -7.19
C SER A 112 -8.03 -18.41 -5.99
N HIS A 113 -6.77 -18.79 -6.21
CA HIS A 113 -5.81 -18.91 -5.11
C HIS A 113 -4.84 -17.73 -5.06
N THR A 114 -4.23 -17.35 -6.18
CA THR A 114 -3.12 -16.40 -6.13
C THR A 114 -3.59 -14.95 -6.19
N ILE A 115 -4.40 -14.57 -7.18
CA ILE A 115 -4.89 -13.19 -7.33
C ILE A 115 -5.85 -12.83 -6.19
N TYR A 116 -6.78 -13.72 -5.86
CA TYR A 116 -7.72 -13.49 -4.77
C TYR A 116 -6.99 -13.33 -3.42
N ASP A 117 -6.08 -14.24 -3.05
CA ASP A 117 -5.33 -14.12 -1.78
C ASP A 117 -4.46 -12.84 -1.78
N LEU A 118 -3.86 -12.48 -2.92
CA LEU A 118 -3.11 -11.24 -3.05
C LEU A 118 -4.00 -10.00 -2.79
N GLN A 119 -5.21 -9.96 -3.36
CA GLN A 119 -6.18 -8.89 -3.11
C GLN A 119 -6.60 -8.82 -1.64
N GLN A 120 -6.93 -9.97 -1.01
CA GLN A 120 -7.33 -10.01 0.40
C GLN A 120 -6.21 -9.51 1.32
N ARG A 121 -4.97 -9.92 1.06
CA ARG A 121 -3.81 -9.42 1.80
C ARG A 121 -3.63 -7.93 1.61
N ASN A 122 -3.73 -7.44 0.37
CA ASN A 122 -3.62 -6.01 0.05
C ASN A 122 -4.65 -5.17 0.80
N ILE A 123 -5.90 -5.65 0.90
CA ILE A 123 -6.98 -5.01 1.65
C ILE A 123 -6.70 -4.99 3.17
N SER A 124 -6.22 -6.11 3.73
CA SER A 124 -5.88 -6.18 5.17
C SER A 124 -4.85 -5.13 5.56
N GLY A 125 -3.87 -4.88 4.70
CA GLY A 125 -2.83 -3.87 4.90
C GLY A 125 -1.87 -4.16 6.05
N LYS A 126 -2.09 -5.24 6.82
CA LYS A 126 -1.24 -5.65 7.94
C LYS A 126 0.14 -6.04 7.44
N ARG A 127 1.15 -5.75 8.27
CA ARG A 127 2.56 -6.09 7.99
C ARG A 127 2.77 -7.55 7.58
N TYR A 128 2.23 -8.48 8.37
CA TYR A 128 2.39 -9.92 8.09
C TYR A 128 1.79 -10.30 6.73
N ASP A 129 0.61 -9.77 6.41
CA ASP A 129 -0.06 -10.03 5.14
C ASP A 129 0.72 -9.47 3.95
N MET A 130 1.34 -8.30 4.10
CA MET A 130 2.20 -7.72 3.05
C MET A 130 3.50 -8.50 2.84
N ILE A 131 4.10 -9.02 3.90
CA ILE A 131 5.25 -9.92 3.79
C ILE A 131 4.84 -11.21 3.07
N ARG A 132 3.68 -11.78 3.38
CA ARG A 132 3.14 -12.98 2.70
C ARG A 132 2.76 -12.70 1.25
N ALA A 133 2.22 -11.53 0.95
CA ALA A 133 1.92 -11.09 -0.41
C ALA A 133 3.16 -11.12 -1.30
N ALA A 134 4.35 -10.85 -0.76
CA ALA A 134 5.61 -10.98 -1.51
C ALA A 134 5.84 -12.40 -2.05
N GLY A 135 5.44 -13.44 -1.33
CA GLY A 135 5.51 -14.83 -1.79
C GLY A 135 4.62 -15.09 -3.00
N LEU A 136 3.37 -14.62 -2.96
CA LEU A 136 2.44 -14.72 -4.08
C LEU A 136 2.94 -13.94 -5.31
N ILE A 137 3.46 -12.73 -5.09
CA ILE A 137 4.03 -11.90 -6.16
C ILE A 137 5.27 -12.59 -6.77
N ARG A 138 6.12 -13.23 -5.95
CA ARG A 138 7.26 -14.01 -6.42
C ARG A 138 6.81 -15.17 -7.32
N GLN A 139 5.81 -15.93 -6.89
CA GLN A 139 5.22 -17.02 -7.69
C GLN A 139 4.62 -16.50 -9.00
N LEU A 140 3.96 -15.34 -8.96
CA LEU A 140 3.39 -14.71 -10.16
C LEU A 140 4.48 -14.28 -11.14
N LEU A 141 5.55 -13.62 -10.67
CA LEU A 141 6.43 -12.81 -11.52
C LEU A 141 7.88 -13.26 -11.64
N LEU A 142 8.41 -13.99 -10.66
CA LEU A 142 9.86 -14.17 -10.45
C LEU A 142 10.34 -15.62 -10.41
N ASP A 143 9.49 -16.59 -10.04
CA ASP A 143 9.90 -18.00 -10.00
C ASP A 143 10.40 -18.47 -11.38
N ASN A 144 11.15 -19.58 -11.44
CA ASN A 144 11.78 -20.06 -12.68
C ASN A 144 10.78 -20.19 -13.85
N GLU A 145 9.53 -20.54 -13.54
CA GLU A 145 8.42 -20.52 -14.48
C GLU A 145 7.29 -19.66 -13.90
N PRO A 146 7.33 -18.31 -14.08
CA PRO A 146 6.36 -17.41 -13.48
C PRO A 146 4.93 -17.76 -13.90
N LEU A 147 4.00 -17.82 -12.95
CA LEU A 147 2.62 -18.23 -13.22
C LEU A 147 1.95 -17.34 -14.28
N ILE A 148 2.31 -16.06 -14.33
CA ILE A 148 1.78 -15.14 -15.37
C ILE A 148 2.16 -15.58 -16.78
N HIS A 149 3.35 -16.16 -16.99
CA HIS A 149 3.79 -16.56 -18.32
C HIS A 149 3.13 -17.86 -18.75
N LYS A 150 2.99 -18.80 -17.82
CA LYS A 150 2.27 -20.07 -18.03
C LYS A 150 0.85 -19.83 -18.50
N VAL A 151 0.08 -19.09 -17.70
CA VAL A 151 -1.33 -18.80 -17.99
C VAL A 151 -1.45 -17.90 -19.22
N ASN A 152 -0.68 -16.80 -19.31
CA ASN A 152 -0.82 -15.85 -20.41
C ASN A 152 -0.42 -16.41 -21.79
N LYS A 153 0.28 -17.55 -21.85
CA LYS A 153 0.57 -18.24 -23.11
C LYS A 153 -0.70 -18.58 -23.90
N LYS A 154 -1.78 -18.95 -23.21
CA LYS A 154 -3.08 -19.29 -23.81
C LYS A 154 -3.87 -18.03 -24.20
N TYR A 155 -3.83 -16.99 -23.37
CA TYR A 155 -4.73 -15.83 -23.49
C TYR A 155 -4.15 -14.63 -24.21
N SER A 156 -2.83 -14.52 -24.28
CA SER A 156 -2.10 -13.41 -24.93
C SER A 156 -2.66 -12.03 -24.52
N ALA A 157 -2.94 -11.85 -23.23
CA ALA A 157 -3.32 -10.57 -22.66
C ALA A 157 -2.12 -9.61 -22.69
N LYS A 158 -2.39 -8.35 -23.05
CA LYS A 158 -1.39 -7.28 -22.97
C LYS A 158 -1.26 -6.84 -21.51
N ILE A 159 -0.20 -7.29 -20.86
CA ILE A 159 0.12 -6.93 -19.46
C ILE A 159 1.04 -5.71 -19.46
N VAL A 160 0.65 -4.66 -18.75
CA VAL A 160 1.40 -3.40 -18.62
C VAL A 160 1.38 -2.95 -17.17
N PHE A 161 2.56 -2.65 -16.61
CA PHE A 161 2.71 -2.17 -15.24
C PHE A 161 2.79 -0.65 -15.24
N LYS A 162 1.68 0.01 -14.90
CA LYS A 162 1.61 1.47 -14.81
C LYS A 162 2.17 1.95 -13.47
N VAL A 163 3.20 2.79 -13.51
CA VAL A 163 3.86 3.34 -12.32
C VAL A 163 3.99 4.85 -12.39
N ILE A 164 4.22 5.50 -11.24
CA ILE A 164 4.55 6.92 -11.19
C ILE A 164 5.95 7.16 -11.78
N ALA A 165 6.03 8.11 -12.72
CA ALA A 165 7.26 8.56 -13.37
C ALA A 165 7.94 9.68 -12.54
N ALA A 166 8.15 9.43 -11.25
CA ALA A 166 8.80 10.36 -10.32
C ALA A 166 10.25 9.95 -10.04
N GLN A 167 11.01 10.89 -9.50
CA GLN A 167 12.34 10.65 -8.95
C GLN A 167 12.25 10.26 -7.47
N LEU A 168 13.29 9.62 -6.96
CA LEU A 168 13.41 9.32 -5.54
C LEU A 168 13.54 10.62 -4.74
N GLU A 169 12.65 10.81 -3.79
CA GLU A 169 12.66 11.95 -2.87
C GLU A 169 13.46 11.61 -1.62
N GLN A 170 14.20 12.59 -1.11
CA GLN A 170 14.95 12.44 0.14
C GLN A 170 13.97 12.46 1.31
N LEU A 171 14.01 11.42 2.15
CA LEU A 171 13.24 11.38 3.39
C LEU A 171 14.02 12.09 4.51
N PRO A 172 13.36 12.48 5.62
CA PRO A 172 14.03 13.16 6.76
C PRO A 172 15.24 12.40 7.31
N THR A 173 15.29 11.09 7.12
CA THR A 173 16.46 10.27 7.40
C THR A 173 17.53 10.48 6.32
N ALA A 174 18.68 11.02 6.69
CA ALA A 174 19.75 11.45 5.77
C ALA A 174 20.18 10.40 4.72
N ASN A 175 20.04 9.11 5.03
CA ASN A 175 20.48 8.02 4.17
C ASN A 175 19.35 7.32 3.41
N VAL A 176 18.11 7.82 3.46
CA VAL A 176 16.96 7.18 2.83
C VAL A 176 16.38 8.06 1.73
N ARG A 177 16.21 7.48 0.55
CA ARG A 177 15.38 8.05 -0.51
C ARG A 177 14.33 7.05 -0.92
N ALA A 178 13.12 7.50 -1.19
CA ALA A 178 12.02 6.64 -1.60
C ALA A 178 11.11 7.36 -2.59
N MET A 179 10.30 6.60 -3.31
CA MET A 179 9.20 7.16 -4.10
C MET A 179 7.95 6.32 -3.89
N ALA A 180 6.79 6.96 -3.89
CA ALA A 180 5.55 6.26 -4.18
C ALA A 180 5.59 5.79 -5.64
N ILE A 181 5.24 4.54 -5.90
CA ILE A 181 5.23 4.01 -7.28
C ILE A 181 3.82 3.76 -7.79
N SER A 182 2.84 3.60 -6.90
CA SER A 182 1.45 3.36 -7.28
C SER A 182 0.73 4.67 -7.62
N PRO A 183 0.13 4.78 -8.83
CA PRO A 183 -0.65 5.97 -9.19
C PRO A 183 -1.97 6.11 -8.42
N ARG A 184 -2.40 5.06 -7.72
CA ARG A 184 -3.72 4.98 -7.05
C ARG A 184 -3.97 6.13 -6.07
N ASN A 185 -2.93 6.53 -5.32
CA ASN A 185 -3.03 7.61 -4.32
C ASN A 185 -2.60 8.98 -4.87
N TRP A 186 -2.26 9.05 -6.16
CA TRP A 186 -1.64 10.22 -6.79
C TRP A 186 -2.25 10.50 -8.15
N ALA A 187 -3.54 10.81 -8.20
CA ALA A 187 -4.32 10.97 -9.44
C ALA A 187 -3.72 11.94 -10.48
N LYS A 188 -2.92 12.93 -10.04
CA LYS A 188 -2.26 13.91 -10.91
C LYS A 188 -0.79 13.62 -11.22
N ALA A 189 -0.23 12.53 -10.68
CA ALA A 189 1.15 12.18 -10.94
C ALA A 189 1.33 11.77 -12.41
N LYS A 190 2.45 12.20 -13.00
CA LYS A 190 2.87 11.67 -14.30
C LYS A 190 3.14 10.18 -14.16
N THR A 191 2.63 9.38 -15.09
CA THR A 191 2.81 7.93 -15.09
C THR A 191 3.63 7.47 -16.30
N GLU A 192 4.21 6.29 -16.17
CA GLU A 192 4.86 5.54 -17.25
C GLU A 192 4.35 4.09 -17.26
N ASP A 193 4.29 3.51 -18.46
CA ASP A 193 3.86 2.15 -18.70
C ASP A 193 5.09 1.26 -18.90
N LEU A 194 5.29 0.30 -18.02
CA LEU A 194 6.47 -0.57 -18.02
C LEU A 194 6.11 -2.00 -18.45
N ARG A 195 7.04 -2.64 -19.17
CA ARG A 195 7.04 -4.11 -19.32
C ARG A 195 7.54 -4.77 -18.02
N LEU A 196 7.33 -6.08 -17.88
CA LEU A 196 7.74 -6.83 -16.69
C LEU A 196 9.22 -6.63 -16.33
N ASP A 197 10.12 -6.77 -17.30
CA ASP A 197 11.56 -6.64 -17.09
C ASP A 197 11.95 -5.23 -16.60
N GLN A 198 11.28 -4.20 -17.10
CA GLN A 198 11.49 -2.82 -16.70
C GLN A 198 10.89 -2.53 -15.32
N PHE A 199 9.69 -3.05 -15.04
CA PHE A 199 9.03 -2.93 -13.76
C PHE A 199 9.87 -3.54 -12.63
N LEU A 200 10.35 -4.77 -12.82
CA LEU A 200 11.20 -5.46 -11.84
C LEU A 200 12.52 -4.73 -11.56
N LYS A 201 13.07 -4.02 -12.56
CA LYS A 201 14.28 -3.21 -12.44
C LYS A 201 14.06 -1.82 -11.84
N LYS A 202 12.82 -1.33 -11.77
CA LYS A 202 12.50 0.00 -11.25
C LYS A 202 12.99 0.12 -9.81
N THR A 203 13.84 1.11 -9.54
CA THR A 203 14.29 1.45 -8.18
C THR A 203 13.15 2.12 -7.43
N VAL A 204 12.82 1.61 -6.24
CA VAL A 204 11.72 2.08 -5.39
C VAL A 204 12.23 2.83 -4.15
N ALA A 205 13.45 2.50 -3.72
CA ALA A 205 14.13 3.17 -2.61
C ALA A 205 15.65 3.04 -2.71
N THR A 206 16.36 3.86 -1.94
CA THR A 206 17.79 3.70 -1.64
C THR A 206 18.04 3.80 -0.15
N TYR A 207 19.04 3.06 0.32
CA TYR A 207 19.58 3.16 1.68
C TYR A 207 21.11 3.27 1.58
N GLY A 208 21.64 4.46 1.85
CA GLY A 208 23.00 4.81 1.46
C GLY A 208 23.20 4.68 -0.06
N GLU A 209 24.25 3.96 -0.48
CA GLU A 209 24.56 3.71 -1.89
C GLU A 209 23.78 2.52 -2.49
N CYS A 210 23.07 1.75 -1.66
CA CYS A 210 22.34 0.56 -2.11
C CYS A 210 21.02 0.96 -2.78
N ARG A 211 20.73 0.33 -3.93
CA ARG A 211 19.51 0.55 -4.70
C ARG A 211 18.55 -0.62 -4.51
N ILE A 212 17.38 -0.32 -3.98
CA ILE A 212 16.32 -1.30 -3.76
C ILE A 212 15.37 -1.21 -4.96
N SER A 213 15.36 -2.24 -5.80
CA SER A 213 14.42 -2.38 -6.91
C SER A 213 13.14 -3.11 -6.47
N VAL A 214 12.10 -3.08 -7.31
CA VAL A 214 10.91 -3.92 -7.15
C VAL A 214 11.30 -5.39 -6.94
N HIS A 215 12.21 -5.90 -7.77
CA HIS A 215 12.72 -7.27 -7.65
C HIS A 215 13.37 -7.54 -6.28
N THR A 216 14.27 -6.66 -5.84
CA THR A 216 14.95 -6.80 -4.54
C THR A 216 13.96 -6.76 -3.38
N ALA A 217 12.98 -5.85 -3.42
CA ALA A 217 11.94 -5.74 -2.39
C ALA A 217 11.13 -7.04 -2.29
N ILE A 218 10.64 -7.57 -3.42
CA ILE A 218 9.87 -8.82 -3.47
C ILE A 218 10.71 -9.98 -2.91
N LEU A 219 11.94 -10.18 -3.40
CA LEU A 219 12.78 -11.29 -2.97
C LEU A 219 13.16 -11.19 -1.49
N THR A 220 13.53 -10.00 -1.01
CA THR A 220 13.90 -9.82 0.40
C THR A 220 12.71 -10.13 1.30
N CYS A 221 11.52 -9.61 0.98
CA CYS A 221 10.32 -9.90 1.75
C CYS A 221 9.95 -11.40 1.70
N ALA A 222 10.08 -12.04 0.53
CA ALA A 222 9.76 -13.46 0.36
C ALA A 222 10.75 -14.41 1.04
N HIS A 223 12.06 -14.16 0.97
CA HIS A 223 13.10 -15.11 1.42
C HIS A 223 13.72 -14.76 2.76
N VAL A 224 13.85 -13.47 3.09
CA VAL A 224 14.51 -13.02 4.30
C VAL A 224 13.47 -12.74 5.38
N MET A 225 12.38 -12.05 5.04
CA MET A 225 11.40 -11.59 6.04
C MET A 225 10.28 -12.59 6.36
N GLY A 226 10.25 -13.79 5.76
CA GLY A 226 9.28 -14.82 6.10
C GLY A 226 8.05 -14.91 5.17
N GLY A 227 8.08 -14.29 3.99
CA GLY A 227 6.97 -14.42 3.02
C GLY A 227 6.76 -15.86 2.55
N VAL A 228 7.87 -16.55 2.27
CA VAL A 228 7.97 -17.97 1.92
C VAL A 228 8.94 -18.68 2.85
N HIS A 229 10.14 -18.11 3.00
CA HIS A 229 11.18 -18.60 3.91
C HIS A 229 11.64 -17.47 4.83
N TYR A 230 12.11 -17.83 6.02
CA TYR A 230 12.74 -16.91 6.96
C TYR A 230 14.23 -17.17 7.00
N GLY A 231 14.97 -16.43 6.18
CA GLY A 231 16.42 -16.56 5.98
C GLY A 231 17.21 -15.37 6.52
N LYS A 232 18.52 -15.43 6.30
CA LYS A 232 19.43 -14.29 6.52
C LYS A 232 19.66 -13.57 5.18
N PRO A 233 19.82 -12.24 5.18
CA PRO A 233 20.24 -11.53 3.97
C PRO A 233 21.62 -12.01 3.53
N THR A 234 21.80 -12.14 2.22
CA THR A 234 23.01 -12.65 1.56
C THR A 234 23.69 -11.62 0.67
N SER A 235 23.06 -10.45 0.48
CA SER A 235 23.60 -9.35 -0.31
C SER A 235 23.42 -8.00 0.40
N ASP A 236 24.21 -7.01 -0.01
CA ASP A 236 24.14 -5.65 0.51
C ASP A 236 22.77 -5.01 0.25
N ASN A 237 22.15 -5.28 -0.90
CA ASN A 237 20.81 -4.78 -1.22
C ASN A 237 19.71 -5.40 -0.35
N GLU A 238 19.83 -6.68 0.02
CA GLU A 238 18.91 -7.32 0.97
C GLU A 238 19.11 -6.73 2.39
N ASN A 239 20.36 -6.56 2.83
CA ASN A 239 20.67 -5.89 4.10
C ASN A 239 20.11 -4.47 4.13
N ALA A 240 20.33 -3.69 3.08
CA ALA A 240 19.78 -2.34 2.91
C ALA A 240 18.26 -2.31 3.00
N THR A 241 17.58 -3.32 2.43
CA THR A 241 16.12 -3.45 2.50
C THR A 241 15.64 -3.73 3.94
N ILE A 242 16.37 -4.58 4.68
CA ILE A 242 16.09 -4.85 6.10
C ILE A 242 16.34 -3.61 6.97
N GLU A 243 17.40 -2.84 6.71
CA GLU A 243 17.65 -1.59 7.43
C GLU A 243 16.60 -0.52 7.12
N LEU A 244 16.15 -0.43 5.86
CA LEU A 244 15.05 0.44 5.45
C LEU A 244 13.76 0.13 6.24
N ASP A 245 13.47 -1.16 6.45
CA ASP A 245 12.32 -1.61 7.25
C ASP A 245 12.38 -1.17 8.72
N LYS A 246 13.59 -1.08 9.29
CA LYS A 246 13.80 -0.68 10.70
C LYS A 246 13.70 0.83 10.91
N GLN A 247 14.20 1.63 9.97
CA GLN A 247 14.42 3.07 10.13
C GLN A 247 13.14 3.92 10.12
N LEU A 248 12.06 3.43 9.52
CA LEU A 248 10.81 4.18 9.35
C LEU A 248 9.61 3.39 9.89
N ARG A 249 9.75 2.87 11.11
CA ARG A 249 8.68 2.14 11.78
C ARG A 249 7.74 3.11 12.48
N ASN A 250 6.61 3.39 11.84
CA ASN A 250 5.44 3.87 12.54
C ASN A 250 4.77 2.66 13.22
N LYS A 251 3.92 2.90 14.23
CA LYS A 251 3.35 1.85 15.10
C LYS A 251 2.77 0.64 14.33
N ASP A 252 2.26 0.87 13.12
CA ASP A 252 1.55 -0.14 12.33
C ASP A 252 2.07 -0.34 10.89
N SER A 253 3.06 0.44 10.42
CA SER A 253 3.60 0.31 9.05
C SER A 253 5.07 0.74 8.97
N THR A 254 5.78 0.17 8.01
CA THR A 254 7.15 0.52 7.66
C THR A 254 7.22 0.87 6.19
N LEU A 255 8.24 1.62 5.77
CA LEU A 255 8.39 2.03 4.37
C LEU A 255 8.39 0.83 3.41
N ILE A 256 9.02 -0.29 3.76
CA ILE A 256 9.01 -1.48 2.89
C ILE A 256 7.61 -2.08 2.74
N ILE A 257 6.77 -1.97 3.78
CA ILE A 257 5.39 -2.48 3.75
C ILE A 257 4.52 -1.59 2.85
N GLU A 258 4.72 -0.27 2.87
CA GLU A 258 4.09 0.65 1.92
C GLU A 258 4.54 0.36 0.48
N ILE A 259 5.84 0.15 0.26
CA ILE A 259 6.39 -0.25 -1.05
C ILE A 259 5.75 -1.56 -1.54
N MET A 260 5.65 -2.58 -0.67
CA MET A 260 5.04 -3.85 -1.04
C MET A 260 3.54 -3.73 -1.35
N ARG A 261 2.81 -2.86 -0.65
CA ARG A 261 1.40 -2.56 -0.93
C ARG A 261 1.23 -1.90 -2.30
N ASP A 262 2.11 -0.94 -2.61
CA ASP A 262 2.17 -0.30 -3.92
C ASP A 262 2.45 -1.32 -5.04
N ILE A 263 3.47 -2.17 -4.86
CA ILE A 263 3.81 -3.25 -5.80
C ILE A 263 2.61 -4.18 -5.99
N SER A 264 1.99 -4.66 -4.90
CA SER A 264 0.84 -5.56 -4.94
C SER A 264 -0.31 -4.95 -5.76
N SER A 265 -0.63 -3.68 -5.50
CA SER A 265 -1.69 -2.97 -6.21
C SER A 265 -1.41 -2.85 -7.72
N ILE A 266 -0.17 -2.48 -8.08
CA ILE A 266 0.25 -2.39 -9.48
C ILE A 266 0.16 -3.76 -10.18
N VAL A 267 0.54 -4.84 -9.49
CA VAL A 267 0.48 -6.21 -10.03
C VAL A 267 -0.98 -6.64 -10.25
N ILE A 268 -1.87 -6.40 -9.28
CA ILE A 268 -3.31 -6.70 -9.40
C ILE A 268 -3.89 -5.96 -10.62
N ASP A 269 -3.63 -4.66 -10.74
CA ASP A 269 -4.16 -3.83 -11.82
C ASP A 269 -3.60 -4.27 -13.19
N ALA A 270 -2.30 -4.60 -13.26
CA ALA A 270 -1.64 -5.07 -14.49
C ALA A 270 -2.17 -6.43 -14.99
N LEU A 271 -2.65 -7.28 -14.07
CA LEU A 271 -3.15 -8.62 -14.37
C LEU A 271 -4.66 -8.67 -14.62
N ALA A 272 -5.38 -7.56 -14.40
CA ALA A 272 -6.82 -7.48 -14.67
C ALA A 272 -7.21 -7.89 -16.11
N PRO A 273 -6.50 -7.48 -17.18
CA PRO A 273 -6.85 -7.91 -18.54
C PRO A 273 -6.72 -9.43 -18.76
N LEU A 274 -5.75 -10.08 -18.10
CA LEU A 274 -5.60 -11.55 -18.17
C LEU A 274 -6.73 -12.23 -17.42
N HIS A 275 -7.04 -11.75 -16.22
CA HIS A 275 -8.16 -12.24 -15.43
C HIS A 275 -9.49 -12.20 -16.22
N SER A 276 -9.82 -11.04 -16.83
CA SER A 276 -11.04 -10.89 -17.62
C SER A 276 -11.15 -11.89 -18.77
N LYS A 277 -10.05 -12.11 -19.52
CA LYS A 277 -10.03 -13.08 -20.63
C LYS A 277 -10.27 -14.52 -20.18
N ILE A 278 -9.74 -14.92 -19.02
CA ILE A 278 -9.96 -16.27 -18.49
C ILE A 278 -11.44 -16.48 -18.16
N VAL A 279 -12.04 -15.51 -17.45
CA VAL A 279 -13.45 -15.56 -17.05
C VAL A 279 -14.39 -15.57 -18.26
N GLU A 280 -14.12 -14.75 -19.28
CA GLU A 280 -14.93 -14.68 -20.51
C GLU A 280 -14.96 -16.04 -21.23
N ILE A 281 -13.79 -16.66 -21.46
CA ILE A 281 -13.69 -17.96 -22.15
C ILE A 281 -14.35 -19.09 -21.36
N HIS A 282 -14.28 -19.06 -20.03
CA HIS A 282 -14.98 -20.05 -19.19
C HIS A 282 -16.50 -19.88 -19.26
N ALA A 283 -17.00 -18.64 -19.23
CA ALA A 283 -18.43 -18.37 -19.37
C ALA A 283 -18.98 -18.83 -20.73
N GLU A 284 -18.23 -18.66 -21.81
CA GLU A 284 -18.58 -19.17 -23.13
C GLU A 284 -18.60 -20.71 -23.18
N SER A 285 -17.66 -21.37 -22.50
CA SER A 285 -17.56 -22.84 -22.47
C SER A 285 -18.65 -23.50 -21.63
N SER A 286 -19.19 -22.80 -20.63
CA SER A 286 -20.26 -23.29 -19.74
C SER A 286 -21.68 -22.98 -20.24
N SER A 287 -21.82 -22.24 -21.34
CA SER A 287 -23.14 -21.95 -21.92
C SER A 287 -23.67 -23.19 -22.65
N PRO A 288 -24.87 -23.72 -22.30
CA PRO A 288 -25.41 -24.90 -22.95
C PRO A 288 -25.59 -24.63 -24.45
N GLN A 289 -25.06 -25.53 -25.29
CA GLN A 289 -25.31 -25.51 -26.73
C GLN A 289 -26.82 -25.69 -26.96
N LEU A 290 -27.48 -24.63 -27.40
CA LEU A 290 -28.89 -24.61 -27.80
C LEU A 290 -29.10 -25.36 -29.11
#